data_AF-A0A7S3C9C6-F1
#
_entry.id   AF-A0A7S3C9C6-F1
#
_cell.length_a   1.000
_cell.length_b   1.000
_cell.length_c   1.000
_cell.angle_alpha   90.00
_cell.angle_beta   90.00
_cell.angle_gamma   90.00
#
_symmetry.space_group_name_H-M   'P 1'
#
loop_
_entity.id
_entity.type
_entity.pdbx_description
1 polymer ?
#
loop_
_entity_poly.entity_id
_entity_poly.type
_entity_poly.pdbx_seq_one_letter_code
_entity_poly.pdbx_strand_id
1 'polypeptide(L)'
;MNYAVLQGSVEILRWMMEKKGWESNGDTGAWAGFSGSVQVLEYLEDKGYECNTETCQAAAGRGHLEAVRFLRGLDPPAPWDWLTCWLAAQQGRLEVFKFLRAQHPPCPWSRTQCRNAASHFGHQHVIDWIDQR
;
A
#
# COMPACT_ATOMS: atom_id res chain seq x y z
N MET A 1 9.64 18.05 1.90
CA MET A 1 9.46 17.08 3.00
C MET A 1 8.71 15.87 2.49
N ASN A 2 7.39 15.91 2.31
CA ASN A 2 6.61 14.80 1.73
C ASN A 2 7.02 14.45 0.29
N TYR A 3 7.52 15.45 -0.46
CA TYR A 3 8.02 15.27 -1.82
C TYR A 3 9.16 14.25 -1.96
N ALA A 4 10.03 14.07 -0.97
CA ALA A 4 11.19 13.18 -1.09
C ALA A 4 10.77 11.70 -1.15
N VAL A 5 9.88 11.32 -0.22
CA VAL A 5 9.27 9.99 -0.17
C VAL A 5 8.41 9.77 -1.41
N LEU A 6 7.57 10.76 -1.76
CA LEU A 6 6.67 10.73 -2.92
C LEU A 6 7.39 10.58 -4.27
N GLN A 7 8.61 11.11 -4.39
CA GLN A 7 9.45 11.00 -5.60
C GLN A 7 10.32 9.73 -5.61
N GLY A 8 10.26 8.89 -4.56
CA GLY A 8 11.04 7.65 -4.49
C GLY A 8 12.55 7.87 -4.29
N SER A 9 12.98 9.08 -3.95
CA SER A 9 14.41 9.41 -3.86
C SER A 9 14.99 9.00 -2.51
N VAL A 10 15.53 7.78 -2.44
CA VAL A 10 16.20 7.21 -1.25
C VAL A 10 17.31 8.13 -0.73
N GLU A 11 18.05 8.81 -1.62
CA GLU A 11 19.14 9.71 -1.22
C GLU A 11 18.66 10.91 -0.40
N ILE A 12 17.51 11.49 -0.75
CA ILE A 12 16.93 12.62 -0.02
C ILE A 12 16.40 12.14 1.33
N LEU A 13 15.79 10.96 1.37
CA LEU A 13 15.34 10.32 2.61
C LEU A 13 16.51 10.02 3.55
N ARG A 14 17.60 9.43 3.03
CA ARG A 14 18.83 9.18 3.78
C ARG A 14 19.39 10.47 4.36
N TRP A 15 19.50 11.50 3.52
CA TRP A 15 19.99 12.81 3.96
C TRP A 15 19.11 13.42 5.05
N MET A 16 17.78 13.32 4.94
CA MET A 16 16.86 13.84 5.95
C MET A 16 16.96 13.09 7.28
N MET A 17 17.04 11.75 7.27
CA MET A 17 17.20 10.97 8.50
C MET A 17 18.55 11.23 9.17
N GLU A 18 19.64 11.19 8.41
CA GLU A 18 21.00 11.25 8.98
C GLU A 18 21.47 12.67 9.32
N LYS A 19 21.10 13.68 8.53
CA LYS A 19 21.62 15.06 8.69
C LYS A 19 20.66 16.00 9.38
N LYS A 20 19.35 15.77 9.28
CA LYS A 20 18.33 16.63 9.89
C LYS A 20 17.76 16.06 11.19
N GLY A 21 18.14 14.83 11.58
CA GLY A 21 17.62 14.20 12.80
C GLY A 21 16.12 13.96 12.73
N TRP A 22 15.61 13.64 11.54
CA TRP A 22 14.20 13.36 11.37
C TRP A 22 13.85 12.01 12.00
N GLU A 23 12.89 12.00 12.91
CA GLU A 23 12.32 10.80 13.51
C GLU A 23 11.21 10.27 12.61
N SER A 24 11.37 9.04 12.15
CA SER A 24 10.33 8.33 11.40
C SER A 24 9.11 8.13 12.29
N ASN A 25 8.02 8.83 11.98
CA ASN A 25 6.73 8.66 12.65
C ASN A 25 5.83 7.69 11.85
N GLY A 26 4.66 7.34 12.39
CA GLY A 26 3.69 6.43 11.76
C GLY A 26 3.29 6.81 10.32
N ASP A 27 3.30 8.10 9.98
CA ASP A 27 2.96 8.59 8.65
C ASP A 27 4.00 8.21 7.60
N THR A 28 5.26 8.00 8.00
CA THR A 28 6.39 7.64 7.12
C THR A 28 6.08 6.45 6.24
N GLY A 29 5.54 5.40 6.87
CA GLY A 29 5.13 4.18 6.18
C GLY A 29 4.02 4.46 5.17
N ALA A 30 3.00 5.22 5.55
CA ALA A 30 1.92 5.60 4.63
C ALA A 30 2.46 6.39 3.41
N TRP A 31 3.40 7.31 3.61
CA TRP A 31 4.03 8.04 2.50
C TRP A 31 4.87 7.12 1.60
N ALA A 32 5.58 6.16 2.17
CA ALA A 32 6.37 5.19 1.41
C ALA A 32 5.47 4.25 0.59
N GLY A 33 4.39 3.77 1.20
CA GLY A 33 3.34 3.03 0.50
C GLY A 33 2.72 3.87 -0.62
N PHE A 34 2.46 5.15 -0.38
CA PHE A 34 1.90 6.06 -1.37
C PHE A 34 2.83 6.28 -2.58
N SER A 35 4.15 6.38 -2.35
CA SER A 35 5.11 6.55 -3.44
C SER A 35 5.29 5.27 -4.27
N GLY A 36 5.03 4.11 -3.68
CA GLY A 36 5.19 2.81 -4.34
C GLY A 36 6.64 2.40 -4.57
N SER A 37 7.58 3.14 -3.98
CA SER A 37 9.01 2.92 -4.19
C SER A 37 9.50 1.82 -3.26
N VAL A 38 9.69 0.62 -3.80
CA VAL A 38 10.21 -0.55 -3.07
C VAL A 38 11.55 -0.22 -2.39
N GLN A 39 12.43 0.52 -3.06
CA GLN A 39 13.72 0.94 -2.50
C GLN A 39 13.60 1.79 -1.23
N VAL A 40 12.54 2.61 -1.14
CA VAL A 40 12.26 3.38 0.08
C VAL A 40 11.76 2.47 1.19
N LEU A 41 10.91 1.49 0.86
CA LEU A 41 10.42 0.50 1.83
C LEU A 41 11.56 -0.40 2.34
N GLU A 42 12.45 -0.85 1.46
CA GLU A 42 13.67 -1.59 1.82
C GLU A 42 14.57 -0.78 2.76
N TYR A 43 14.79 0.50 2.44
CA TYR A 43 15.61 1.38 3.28
C TYR A 43 14.97 1.62 4.65
N LEU A 44 13.65 1.76 4.72
CA LEU A 44 12.93 1.90 5.99
C LEU A 44 13.01 0.62 6.82
N GLU A 45 12.88 -0.54 6.19
CA GLU A 45 13.05 -1.84 6.85
C GLU A 45 14.47 -2.03 7.41
N ASP A 46 15.51 -1.65 6.66
CA ASP A 46 16.92 -1.69 7.11
C ASP A 46 17.16 -0.82 8.37
N LYS A 47 16.40 0.28 8.51
CA LYS A 47 16.43 1.14 9.70
C LYS A 47 15.57 0.62 10.85
N GLY A 48 14.89 -0.52 10.68
CA GLY A 48 14.01 -1.11 11.69
C GLY A 48 12.65 -0.40 11.78
N TYR A 49 12.20 0.28 10.72
CA TYR A 49 10.89 0.90 10.69
C TYR A 49 9.82 -0.15 10.36
N GLU A 50 8.89 -0.37 11.29
CA GLU A 50 7.81 -1.34 11.10
C GLU A 50 6.75 -0.82 10.11
N CYS A 51 6.61 -1.52 8.98
CA CYS A 51 5.53 -1.26 8.04
C CYS A 51 4.17 -1.61 8.67
N ASN A 52 3.29 -0.62 8.76
CA ASN A 52 1.96 -0.75 9.38
C ASN A 52 0.83 -0.94 8.35
N THR A 53 -0.41 -1.06 8.84
CA THR A 53 -1.60 -1.26 8.00
C THR A 53 -1.79 -0.11 7.00
N GLU A 54 -1.48 1.12 7.40
CA GLU A 54 -1.62 2.31 6.56
C GLU A 54 -0.65 2.29 5.36
N THR A 55 0.54 1.69 5.54
CA THR A 55 1.52 1.49 4.48
C THR A 55 0.94 0.59 3.38
N CYS A 56 0.35 -0.55 3.77
CA CYS A 56 -0.34 -1.46 2.87
C CYS A 56 -1.55 -0.80 2.20
N GLN A 57 -2.36 -0.07 2.95
CA GLN A 57 -3.54 0.66 2.45
C GLN A 57 -3.16 1.69 1.39
N ALA A 58 -2.13 2.50 1.65
CA ALA A 58 -1.65 3.52 0.73
C ALA A 58 -1.09 2.92 -0.57
N ALA A 59 -0.26 1.87 -0.46
CA ALA A 59 0.25 1.13 -1.60
C ALA A 59 -0.88 0.51 -2.43
N ALA A 60 -1.86 -0.10 -1.76
CA ALA A 60 -2.97 -0.76 -2.42
C ALA A 60 -3.90 0.22 -3.15
N GLY A 61 -4.27 1.33 -2.51
CA GLY A 61 -5.09 2.38 -3.13
C GLY A 61 -4.40 3.07 -4.31
N ARG A 62 -3.07 3.23 -4.25
CA ARG A 62 -2.31 3.82 -5.35
C ARG A 62 -2.05 2.86 -6.52
N GLY A 63 -2.26 1.56 -6.31
CA GLY A 63 -2.08 0.55 -7.36
C GLY A 63 -0.65 0.01 -7.45
N HIS A 64 0.17 0.24 -6.43
CA HIS A 64 1.59 -0.12 -6.42
C HIS A 64 1.77 -1.59 -6.09
N LEU A 65 1.48 -2.46 -7.05
CA LEU A 65 1.51 -3.92 -6.86
C LEU A 65 2.85 -4.43 -6.34
N GLU A 66 3.96 -3.93 -6.86
CA GLU A 66 5.30 -4.35 -6.41
C GLU A 66 5.59 -3.94 -4.97
N ALA A 67 5.13 -2.76 -4.54
CA ALA A 67 5.21 -2.36 -3.14
C ALA A 67 4.37 -3.29 -2.25
N VAL A 68 3.15 -3.65 -2.66
CA VAL A 68 2.30 -4.59 -1.92
C VAL A 68 2.91 -6.00 -1.87
N ARG A 69 3.59 -6.44 -2.93
CA ARG A 69 4.35 -7.72 -2.95
C ARG A 69 5.51 -7.68 -1.97
N PHE A 70 6.28 -6.59 -1.97
CA PHE A 70 7.39 -6.39 -1.05
C PHE A 70 6.91 -6.44 0.41
N LEU A 71 5.88 -5.65 0.74
CA LEU A 71 5.28 -5.59 2.08
C LEU A 71 4.79 -6.95 2.59
N ARG A 72 4.30 -7.80 1.67
CA ARG A 72 3.88 -9.17 1.98
C ARG A 72 5.04 -10.13 2.21
N GLY A 73 6.22 -9.84 1.65
CA GLY A 73 7.43 -10.64 1.77
C GLY A 73 8.27 -10.33 3.02
N LEU A 74 7.91 -9.30 3.80
CA LEU A 74 8.55 -8.98 5.08
C LEU A 74 8.35 -10.08 6.13
N ASP A 75 9.21 -10.12 7.14
CA ASP A 75 9.13 -11.04 8.28
C ASP A 75 9.23 -10.28 9.63
N PRO A 76 8.09 -10.01 10.31
CA PRO A 76 6.74 -10.44 9.97
C PRO A 76 6.13 -9.63 8.81
N PRO A 77 5.20 -10.21 8.04
CA PRO A 77 4.56 -9.50 6.94
C PRO A 77 3.77 -8.29 7.41
N ALA A 78 3.78 -7.22 6.62
CA ALA A 78 3.05 -6.01 6.95
C ALA A 78 1.54 -6.32 7.13
N PRO A 79 0.91 -5.78 8.20
CA PRO A 79 -0.50 -6.02 8.45
C PRO A 79 -1.36 -5.36 7.38
N TRP A 80 -2.53 -5.92 7.15
CA TRP A 80 -3.57 -5.37 6.29
C TRP A 80 -4.93 -5.56 6.92
N ASP A 81 -5.93 -4.90 6.37
CA ASP A 81 -7.31 -4.96 6.83
C ASP A 81 -8.30 -4.82 5.67
N TRP A 82 -9.59 -4.84 6.00
CA TRP A 82 -10.64 -4.69 5.00
C TRP A 82 -10.58 -3.38 4.22
N LEU A 83 -10.01 -2.32 4.82
CA LEU A 83 -9.84 -1.02 4.18
C LEU A 83 -8.81 -1.10 3.04
N THR A 84 -7.82 -1.98 3.15
CA THR A 84 -6.82 -2.23 2.08
C THR A 84 -7.50 -2.68 0.78
N CYS A 85 -8.42 -3.66 0.87
CA CYS A 85 -9.20 -4.10 -0.29
C CYS A 85 -10.19 -3.02 -0.76
N TRP A 86 -10.85 -2.33 0.17
CA TRP A 86 -11.79 -1.27 -0.15
C TRP A 86 -11.13 -0.13 -0.94
N LEU A 87 -9.94 0.32 -0.52
CA LEU A 87 -9.17 1.36 -1.23
C LEU A 87 -8.73 0.91 -2.62
N ALA A 88 -8.26 -0.33 -2.76
CA ALA A 88 -7.92 -0.88 -4.08
C ALA A 88 -9.16 -0.90 -5.01
N ALA A 89 -10.34 -1.25 -4.50
CA ALA A 89 -11.58 -1.22 -5.28
C ALA A 89 -12.07 0.20 -5.59
N GLN A 90 -12.03 1.10 -4.60
CA GLN A 90 -12.39 2.51 -4.71
C GLN A 90 -11.56 3.21 -5.79
N GLN A 91 -10.29 2.86 -5.92
CA GLN A 91 -9.35 3.46 -6.86
C GLN A 91 -9.21 2.66 -8.18
N GLY A 92 -10.02 1.61 -8.37
CA GLY A 92 -10.04 0.84 -9.60
C GLY A 92 -8.80 -0.03 -9.83
N ARG A 93 -8.03 -0.33 -8.78
CA ARG A 93 -6.75 -1.07 -8.82
C ARG A 93 -6.98 -2.58 -8.89
N LEU A 94 -7.56 -3.05 -9.99
CA LEU A 94 -7.97 -4.45 -10.15
C LEU A 94 -6.83 -5.45 -9.96
N GLU A 95 -5.62 -5.17 -10.47
CA GLU A 95 -4.48 -6.10 -10.34
C GLU A 95 -4.00 -6.24 -8.89
N VAL A 96 -3.95 -5.14 -8.15
CA VAL A 96 -3.71 -5.17 -6.69
C VAL A 96 -4.82 -5.94 -5.99
N PHE A 97 -6.08 -5.69 -6.35
CA PHE A 97 -7.22 -6.36 -5.74
C PHE A 97 -7.16 -7.89 -5.94
N LYS A 98 -6.86 -8.34 -7.17
CA LYS A 98 -6.62 -9.75 -7.48
C LYS A 98 -5.48 -10.32 -6.64
N PHE A 99 -4.37 -9.59 -6.52
CA PHE A 99 -3.23 -10.02 -5.72
C PHE A 99 -3.60 -10.19 -4.24
N LEU A 100 -4.27 -9.20 -3.63
CA LEU A 100 -4.72 -9.25 -2.23
C LEU A 100 -5.66 -10.44 -1.95
N ARG A 101 -6.50 -10.78 -2.93
CA ARG A 101 -7.43 -11.92 -2.84
C ARG A 101 -6.76 -13.28 -3.06
N ALA A 102 -5.57 -13.32 -3.66
CA ALA A 102 -4.80 -14.53 -3.90
C ALA A 102 -3.87 -14.92 -2.72
N GLN A 103 -3.79 -14.10 -1.67
CA GLN A 103 -2.91 -14.35 -0.52
C GLN A 103 -3.49 -15.36 0.47
N HIS A 104 -2.62 -15.91 1.33
CA HIS A 104 -2.98 -16.84 2.41
C HIS A 104 -2.42 -16.38 3.77
N PRO A 105 -3.25 -15.96 4.73
CA PRO A 105 -4.69 -15.75 4.61
C PRO A 105 -5.00 -14.59 3.65
N PRO A 106 -6.14 -14.61 2.93
CA PRO A 106 -6.47 -13.52 2.03
C PRO A 106 -6.78 -12.26 2.83
N CYS A 107 -6.52 -11.09 2.22
CA CYS A 107 -6.90 -9.82 2.82
C CYS A 107 -8.42 -9.81 3.11
N PRO A 108 -8.84 -9.44 4.34
CA PRO A 108 -10.25 -9.26 4.66
C PRO A 108 -10.90 -8.32 3.65
N TRP A 109 -12.15 -8.57 3.29
CA TRP A 109 -12.86 -7.69 2.37
C TRP A 109 -14.37 -7.84 2.53
N SER A 110 -15.10 -6.78 2.17
CA SER A 110 -16.55 -6.82 2.04
C SER A 110 -16.93 -6.65 0.58
N ARG A 111 -17.57 -7.67 0.00
CA ARG A 111 -18.06 -7.65 -1.38
C ARG A 111 -18.92 -6.43 -1.63
N THR A 112 -19.89 -6.16 -0.76
CA THR A 112 -20.82 -5.03 -0.86
C THR A 112 -20.08 -3.69 -0.80
N GLN A 113 -19.18 -3.51 0.17
CA GLN A 113 -18.48 -2.23 0.31
C GLN A 113 -17.51 -1.98 -0.86
N CYS A 114 -16.76 -3.00 -1.30
CA CYS A 114 -15.82 -2.88 -2.42
C CYS A 114 -16.57 -2.62 -3.73
N ARG A 115 -17.69 -3.31 -3.96
CA ARG A 115 -18.55 -3.11 -5.14
C ARG A 115 -19.17 -1.73 -5.15
N ASN A 116 -19.70 -1.26 -4.02
CA ASN A 116 -20.27 0.08 -3.89
C ASN A 116 -19.21 1.17 -4.12
N ALA A 117 -18.01 0.98 -3.59
CA ALA A 117 -16.89 1.89 -3.84
C ALA A 117 -16.54 1.94 -5.33
N ALA A 118 -16.29 0.78 -5.95
CA ALA A 118 -15.99 0.71 -7.37
C ALA A 118 -17.12 1.33 -8.23
N SER A 119 -18.38 1.11 -7.87
CA SER A 119 -19.54 1.72 -8.54
C SER A 119 -19.60 3.24 -8.39
N HIS A 120 -19.31 3.77 -7.22
CA HIS A 120 -19.34 5.21 -6.96
C HIS A 120 -18.29 5.96 -7.80
N PHE A 121 -17.12 5.35 -8.03
CA PHE A 121 -16.02 5.92 -8.80
C PHE A 121 -15.98 5.44 -10.27
N GLY A 122 -16.98 4.67 -10.73
CA GLY A 122 -17.12 4.25 -12.13
C GLY A 122 -16.13 3.16 -12.59
N HIS A 123 -15.59 2.35 -11.67
CA HIS A 123 -14.62 1.30 -11.97
C HIS A 123 -15.31 -0.03 -12.32
N GLN A 124 -15.95 -0.07 -13.48
CA GLN A 124 -16.74 -1.23 -13.94
C GLN A 124 -15.93 -2.53 -13.99
N HIS A 125 -14.66 -2.48 -14.41
CA HIS A 125 -13.78 -3.65 -14.47
C HIS A 125 -13.54 -4.32 -13.10
N VAL A 126 -13.57 -3.56 -12.01
CA VAL A 126 -13.53 -4.11 -10.65
C VAL A 126 -14.87 -4.74 -10.27
N ILE A 127 -15.98 -4.08 -10.61
CA ILE A 127 -17.33 -4.61 -10.35
C ILE A 127 -17.54 -5.93 -11.07
N ASP A 128 -17.18 -6.01 -12.36
CA ASP A 128 -17.31 -7.22 -13.16
C ASP A 128 -16.50 -8.37 -12.55
N TRP A 129 -15.28 -8.09 -12.09
CA TRP A 129 -14.45 -9.10 -11.42
C TRP A 129 -15.08 -9.56 -10.10
N ILE A 130 -15.63 -8.63 -9.31
CA ILE A 130 -16.31 -8.95 -8.06
C ILE A 130 -17.55 -9.80 -8.35
N ASP A 131 -18.35 -9.43 -9.35
CA ASP A 131 -19.62 -10.07 -9.69
C ASP A 131 -19.43 -11.47 -10.31
N GLN A 132 -18.28 -11.73 -10.95
CA GLN A 132 -17.91 -13.04 -11.51
C GLN A 132 -17.44 -14.09 -10.49
N ARG A 133 -17.26 -13.73 -9.22
CA ARG A 133 -16.86 -14.64 -8.13
C ARG A 133 -17.93 -14.76 -7.06
#